data_AF-A0A8B8HUK8-F1
#
_entry.id   AF-A0A8B8HUK8-F1
#
_cell.length_a   1.000
_cell.length_b   1.000
_cell.length_c   1.000
_cell.angle_alpha   90.00
_cell.angle_beta   90.00
_cell.angle_gamma   90.00
#
_symmetry.space_group_name_H-M   'P 1'
#
loop_
_entity.id
_entity.type
_entity.pdbx_description
1 polymer ?
#
loop_
_entity_poly.entity_id
_entity_poly.type
_entity_poly.pdbx_seq_one_letter_code
_entity_poly.pdbx_strand_id
1 'polypeptide(L)'
;MLLTVPKLQNKQLKRFLEHSVYLLIVFVLVPGFIYFELCVVLPSVVEIWSICYIIHYVCATFLLINIIGNMIYGMFTDTSIRGKILESEHKEDWTMCTICECLRPPRAWHCDTCDTCILKRDHHCTFFACCIGYYNHRYFMFFTLYIFIAMVYSFYYNVIFLSNFIKWNHGLIIAQFVFPLATFVIDFGEQTLYVFLVEINFIIGAFTGFLFIFHFNNILKGKITPETKPNVKGASYDKGLKLNLIEVFGYRWYLSWISPFIKSPLPGNGVEWIVEDKHK
;
A
#
# COMPACT_ATOMS: atom_id res chain seq x y z
N MET A 1 -17.15 2.07 28.38
CA MET A 1 -17.14 0.64 27.99
C MET A 1 -15.76 0.08 28.32
N LEU A 2 -15.62 -0.72 29.38
CA LEU A 2 -14.32 -1.26 29.80
C LEU A 2 -13.84 -2.32 28.80
N LEU A 3 -12.64 -2.16 28.25
CA LEU A 3 -11.99 -3.19 27.45
C LEU A 3 -11.68 -4.38 28.37
N THR A 4 -12.14 -5.58 28.00
CA THR A 4 -11.81 -6.80 28.75
C THR A 4 -10.37 -7.22 28.48
N VAL A 5 -9.69 -7.81 29.47
CA VAL A 5 -8.30 -8.30 29.35
C VAL A 5 -8.09 -9.17 28.09
N PRO A 6 -9.00 -10.10 27.72
CA PRO A 6 -8.87 -10.87 26.47
C PRO A 6 -8.90 -10.01 25.21
N LYS A 7 -9.72 -8.95 25.17
CA LYS A 7 -9.77 -8.03 24.02
C LYS A 7 -8.48 -7.23 23.86
N LEU A 8 -7.87 -6.83 24.98
CA LEU A 8 -6.57 -6.15 25.00
C LEU A 8 -5.45 -7.06 24.49
N GLN A 9 -5.38 -8.30 24.98
CA GLN A 9 -4.39 -9.29 24.53
C GLN A 9 -4.51 -9.58 23.03
N ASN A 10 -5.74 -9.77 22.53
CA ASN A 10 -5.98 -9.99 21.10
C ASN A 10 -5.52 -8.80 20.23
N LYS A 11 -5.72 -7.56 20.70
CA LYS A 11 -5.29 -6.36 20.00
C LYS A 11 -3.76 -6.21 19.97
N GLN A 12 -3.09 -6.49 21.07
CA GLN A 12 -1.63 -6.47 21.14
C GLN A 12 -1.02 -7.54 20.23
N LEU A 13 -1.55 -8.77 20.28
CA LEU A 13 -1.12 -9.86 19.40
C LEU A 13 -1.31 -9.50 17.93
N LYS A 14 -2.47 -8.96 17.56
CA LYS A 14 -2.73 -8.50 16.19
C LYS A 14 -1.71 -7.47 15.72
N ARG A 15 -1.43 -6.45 16.54
CA ARG A 15 -0.42 -5.44 16.22
C ARG A 15 0.96 -6.06 16.08
N PHE A 16 1.36 -6.94 16.99
CA PHE A 16 2.63 -7.65 16.90
C PHE A 16 2.76 -8.41 15.58
N LEU A 17 1.74 -9.20 15.21
CA LEU A 17 1.72 -9.94 13.94
C LEU A 17 1.81 -9.00 12.72
N GLU A 18 1.08 -7.89 12.71
CA GLU A 18 1.16 -6.90 11.64
C GLU A 18 2.58 -6.32 11.51
N HIS A 19 3.25 -6.00 12.62
CA HIS A 19 4.63 -5.52 12.60
C HIS A 19 5.61 -6.60 12.15
N SER A 20 5.42 -7.86 12.57
CA SER A 20 6.22 -8.99 12.10
C SER A 20 6.08 -9.19 10.59
N VAL A 21 4.86 -9.12 10.06
CA VAL A 21 4.58 -9.20 8.61
C VAL A 21 5.23 -8.03 7.87
N TYR A 22 5.11 -6.81 8.39
CA TYR A 22 5.77 -5.63 7.83
C TYR A 22 7.30 -5.85 7.72
N LEU A 23 7.94 -6.29 8.81
CA LEU A 23 9.38 -6.54 8.84
C LEU A 23 9.77 -7.66 7.88
N LEU A 24 8.97 -8.73 7.79
CA LEU A 24 9.16 -9.83 6.86
C LEU A 24 9.12 -9.33 5.40
N ILE A 25 8.16 -8.46 5.06
CA ILE A 25 8.07 -7.87 3.71
C ILE A 25 9.31 -7.03 3.39
N VAL A 26 9.68 -6.11 4.30
CA VAL A 26 10.76 -5.15 4.07
C VAL A 26 12.13 -5.81 4.00
N PHE A 27 12.41 -6.77 4.89
CA PHE A 27 13.76 -7.32 5.05
C PHE A 27 13.99 -8.66 4.37
N VAL A 28 12.92 -9.40 4.05
CA VAL A 28 13.05 -10.76 3.51
C VAL A 28 12.36 -10.90 2.16
N LEU A 29 11.05 -10.65 2.06
CA LEU A 29 10.29 -10.98 0.86
C LEU A 29 10.67 -10.09 -0.33
N VAL A 30 10.70 -8.76 -0.15
CA VAL A 30 11.05 -7.84 -1.24
C VAL A 30 12.52 -8.00 -1.67
N PRO A 31 13.50 -7.99 -0.76
CA PRO A 31 14.90 -8.23 -1.15
C PRO A 31 15.12 -9.61 -1.75
N GLY A 32 14.49 -10.66 -1.19
CA GLY A 32 14.61 -12.03 -1.69
C GLY A 32 14.01 -12.22 -3.08
N PHE A 33 12.84 -11.62 -3.34
CA PHE A 33 12.25 -11.62 -4.67
C PHE A 33 13.16 -10.89 -5.68
N ILE A 34 13.68 -9.72 -5.34
CA ILE A 34 14.59 -8.98 -6.23
C ILE A 34 15.91 -9.74 -6.46
N TYR A 35 16.43 -10.41 -5.44
CA TYR A 35 17.59 -11.27 -5.59
C TYR A 35 17.32 -12.40 -6.60
N PHE A 36 16.17 -13.07 -6.49
CA PHE A 36 15.75 -14.09 -7.45
C PHE A 36 15.65 -13.52 -8.87
N GLU A 37 15.01 -12.36 -9.05
CA GLU A 37 14.88 -11.72 -10.36
C GLU A 37 16.25 -11.36 -10.97
N LEU A 38 17.17 -10.79 -10.19
CA LEU A 38 18.45 -10.32 -10.71
C LEU A 38 19.50 -11.42 -10.87
N CYS A 39 19.50 -12.44 -10.01
CA CYS A 39 20.53 -13.48 -9.99
C CYS A 39 20.11 -14.77 -10.68
N VAL A 40 18.82 -15.03 -10.87
CA VAL A 40 18.30 -16.27 -11.48
C VAL A 40 17.60 -15.98 -12.80
N VAL A 41 16.58 -15.11 -12.79
CA VAL A 41 15.75 -14.84 -13.98
C VAL A 41 16.52 -14.04 -15.01
N LEU A 42 17.08 -12.90 -14.63
CA LEU A 42 17.70 -11.97 -15.58
C LEU A 42 18.89 -12.55 -16.36
N PRO A 43 19.84 -13.30 -15.77
CA PRO A 43 20.97 -13.87 -16.51
C PRO A 43 20.56 -14.96 -17.51
N SER A 44 19.38 -15.57 -17.32
CA SER A 44 18.86 -16.61 -18.20
C SER A 44 18.12 -16.06 -19.43
N VAL A 45 17.67 -14.80 -19.36
CA VAL A 45 16.86 -14.15 -20.42
C VAL A 45 17.58 -13.02 -21.13
N VAL A 46 18.59 -12.40 -20.50
CA VAL A 46 19.35 -11.26 -21.03
C VAL A 46 20.83 -11.56 -20.95
N GLU A 47 21.56 -11.26 -22.03
CA GLU A 47 23.01 -11.41 -22.08
C GLU A 47 23.69 -10.59 -20.98
N ILE A 48 24.51 -11.27 -20.18
CA ILE A 48 25.22 -10.69 -19.04
C ILE A 48 26.17 -9.59 -19.54
N TRP A 49 26.20 -8.45 -18.83
CA TRP A 49 27.00 -7.26 -19.17
C TRP A 49 26.58 -6.48 -20.42
N SER A 50 25.49 -6.87 -21.08
CA SER A 50 24.89 -6.04 -22.13
C SER A 50 24.35 -4.72 -21.55
N ILE A 51 24.17 -3.71 -22.42
CA ILE A 51 23.54 -2.44 -22.04
C ILE A 51 22.14 -2.69 -21.43
N CYS A 52 21.37 -3.61 -22.02
CA CYS A 52 20.08 -4.03 -21.48
C CYS A 52 20.22 -4.54 -20.05
N TYR A 53 21.17 -5.44 -19.79
CA TYR A 53 21.42 -5.99 -18.45
C TYR A 53 21.69 -4.89 -17.42
N ILE A 54 22.48 -3.87 -17.77
CA ILE A 54 22.76 -2.73 -16.89
C ILE A 54 21.49 -1.91 -16.63
N ILE A 55 20.69 -1.64 -17.67
CA ILE A 55 19.40 -0.93 -17.54
C ILE A 55 18.47 -1.68 -16.58
N HIS A 56 18.40 -3.01 -16.67
CA HIS A 56 17.61 -3.85 -15.76
C HIS A 56 17.99 -3.64 -14.30
N TYR A 57 19.28 -3.66 -13.97
CA TYR A 57 19.76 -3.44 -12.61
C TYR A 57 19.42 -2.04 -12.10
N VAL A 58 19.56 -1.01 -12.94
CA VAL A 58 19.22 0.37 -12.59
C VAL A 58 17.72 0.51 -12.32
N CYS A 59 16.87 -0.04 -13.18
CA CYS A 59 15.42 -0.04 -13.00
C CYS A 59 14.99 -0.83 -11.75
N ALA A 60 15.55 -2.01 -11.52
CA ALA A 60 15.25 -2.82 -10.33
C ALA A 60 15.66 -2.10 -9.04
N THR A 61 16.82 -1.44 -9.04
CA THR A 61 17.29 -0.64 -7.90
C THR A 61 16.37 0.55 -7.64
N PHE A 62 15.95 1.25 -8.70
CA PHE A 62 14.99 2.35 -8.58
C PHE A 62 13.65 1.89 -7.99
N LEU A 63 13.13 0.76 -8.45
CA LEU A 63 11.89 0.17 -7.93
C LEU A 63 12.06 -0.24 -6.46
N LEU A 64 13.16 -0.91 -6.09
CA LEU A 64 13.45 -1.31 -4.71
C LEU A 64 13.44 -0.10 -3.76
N ILE A 65 14.19 0.95 -4.12
CA ILE A 65 14.29 2.18 -3.31
C ILE A 65 12.91 2.79 -3.11
N ASN A 66 12.09 2.84 -4.16
CA ASN A 66 10.76 3.42 -4.07
C ASN A 66 9.77 2.54 -3.30
N ILE A 67 9.79 1.22 -3.47
CA ILE A 67 8.95 0.28 -2.73
C ILE A 67 9.26 0.36 -1.23
N ILE A 68 10.52 0.13 -0.86
CA ILE A 68 10.93 0.10 0.55
C ILE A 68 10.85 1.49 1.17
N GLY A 69 11.30 2.52 0.46
CA GLY A 69 11.30 3.88 0.97
C GLY A 69 9.87 4.40 1.21
N ASN A 70 8.93 4.19 0.29
CA ASN A 70 7.53 4.58 0.54
C ASN A 70 6.91 3.76 1.68
N MET A 71 7.23 2.47 1.80
CA MET A 71 6.75 1.64 2.91
C MET A 71 7.24 2.16 4.28
N ILE A 72 8.54 2.46 4.39
CA ILE A 72 9.17 3.03 5.60
C ILE A 72 8.56 4.39 5.94
N TYR A 73 8.57 5.33 4.98
CA TYR A 73 8.01 6.66 5.24
C TYR A 73 6.51 6.61 5.57
N GLY A 74 5.75 5.70 4.96
CA GLY A 74 4.34 5.54 5.27
C GLY A 74 4.09 5.09 6.70
N MET A 75 4.87 4.12 7.20
CA MET A 75 4.76 3.61 8.57
C MET A 75 5.19 4.63 9.62
N PHE A 76 6.31 5.34 9.38
CA PHE A 76 6.90 6.25 10.35
C PHE A 76 6.34 7.68 10.29
N THR A 77 5.44 7.98 9.36
CA THR A 77 4.73 9.26 9.32
C THR A 77 3.46 9.20 10.16
N ASP A 78 3.47 9.83 11.33
CA ASP A 78 2.31 9.89 12.21
C ASP A 78 1.21 10.79 11.62
N THR A 79 0.02 10.20 11.47
CA THR A 79 -1.19 10.88 11.02
C THR A 79 -2.29 10.92 12.08
N SER A 80 -1.96 10.54 13.32
CA SER A 80 -2.87 10.58 14.44
C SER A 80 -3.11 12.00 14.96
N ILE A 81 -4.12 12.14 15.81
CA ILE A 81 -4.36 13.36 16.58
C ILE A 81 -3.50 13.44 17.86
N ARG A 82 -2.72 12.39 18.18
CA ARG A 82 -1.99 12.29 19.43
C ARG A 82 -0.97 13.43 19.52
N GLY A 83 -0.94 14.13 20.65
CA GLY A 83 -0.04 15.25 20.89
C GLY A 83 -0.36 16.52 20.10
N LYS A 84 -1.51 16.58 19.40
CA LYS A 84 -1.99 17.79 18.73
C LYS A 84 -2.95 18.54 19.63
N ILE A 85 -2.72 19.84 19.80
CA ILE A 85 -3.69 20.73 20.43
C ILE A 85 -4.78 20.99 19.39
N LEU A 86 -5.95 20.40 19.61
CA LEU A 86 -7.13 20.70 18.83
C LEU A 86 -7.88 21.83 19.56
N GLU A 87 -8.30 22.85 18.82
CA GLU A 87 -9.12 23.93 19.38
C GLU A 87 -10.38 23.34 20.01
N SER A 88 -10.73 23.83 21.20
CA SER A 88 -11.88 23.35 21.99
C SER A 88 -13.19 24.05 21.64
N GLU A 89 -13.17 25.03 20.73
CA GLU A 89 -14.38 25.70 20.28
C GLU A 89 -15.23 24.75 19.44
N HIS A 90 -16.55 24.74 19.71
CA HIS A 90 -17.52 23.96 18.96
C HIS A 90 -17.56 24.44 17.50
N LYS A 91 -16.83 23.74 16.62
CA LYS A 91 -16.99 23.83 15.17
C LYS A 91 -18.13 22.89 14.76
N GLU A 92 -19.13 23.38 14.02
CA GLU A 92 -20.40 22.68 13.71
C GLU A 92 -20.20 21.26 13.12
N ASP A 93 -19.11 21.04 12.39
CA ASP A 93 -18.83 19.78 11.66
C ASP A 93 -18.02 18.76 12.47
N TRP A 94 -17.60 19.09 13.69
CA TRP A 94 -16.76 18.23 14.51
C TRP A 94 -17.60 17.22 15.28
N THR A 95 -17.06 16.01 15.44
CA THR A 95 -17.78 14.90 16.07
C THR A 95 -17.06 14.44 17.34
N MET A 96 -17.78 13.99 18.36
CA MET A 96 -17.15 13.48 19.58
C MET A 96 -16.65 12.05 19.39
N CYS A 97 -15.40 11.75 19.77
CA CYS A 97 -14.93 10.38 19.94
C CYS A 97 -15.04 9.99 21.41
N THR A 98 -15.92 9.04 21.73
CA THR A 98 -16.12 8.56 23.11
C THR A 98 -14.98 7.67 23.62
N ILE A 99 -14.13 7.14 22.73
CA ILE A 99 -12.99 6.29 23.10
C ILE A 99 -11.76 7.16 23.42
N CYS A 100 -11.49 8.17 22.60
CA CYS A 100 -10.38 9.11 22.82
C CYS A 100 -10.77 10.29 23.72
N GLU A 101 -12.05 10.42 24.08
CA GLU A 101 -12.60 11.50 24.89
C GLU A 101 -12.25 12.90 24.37
N CYS A 102 -12.30 13.07 23.05
CA CYS A 102 -11.94 14.32 22.38
C CYS A 102 -12.88 14.65 21.22
N LEU A 103 -12.98 15.95 20.90
CA LEU A 103 -13.57 16.40 19.64
C LEU A 103 -12.67 15.98 18.47
N ARG A 104 -13.29 15.43 17.43
CA ARG A 104 -12.65 14.86 16.27
C ARG A 104 -12.96 15.72 15.05
N PRO A 105 -11.93 16.22 14.33
CA PRO A 105 -12.11 17.02 13.13
C PRO A 105 -12.87 16.27 12.04
N PRO A 106 -13.43 16.98 11.03
CA PRO A 106 -14.05 16.35 9.89
C PRO A 106 -13.11 15.35 9.21
N ARG A 107 -13.68 14.26 8.70
CA ARG A 107 -12.96 13.14 8.04
C ARG A 107 -11.97 12.37 8.91
N ALA A 108 -11.76 12.75 10.17
CA ALA A 108 -11.00 11.95 11.10
C ALA A 108 -11.89 10.84 11.68
N TRP A 109 -11.30 9.66 11.93
CA TRP A 109 -12.03 8.51 12.51
C TRP A 109 -11.17 7.77 13.52
N HIS A 110 -11.79 7.19 14.55
CA HIS A 110 -11.09 6.32 15.50
C HIS A 110 -10.70 5.01 14.79
N CYS A 111 -9.47 4.57 15.02
CA CYS A 111 -9.03 3.26 14.58
C CYS A 111 -8.89 2.34 15.80
N ASP A 112 -9.74 1.31 15.87
CA ASP A 112 -9.70 0.35 16.97
C ASP A 112 -8.36 -0.40 17.06
N THR A 113 -7.64 -0.61 15.95
CA THR A 113 -6.31 -1.25 15.99
C THR A 113 -5.23 -0.29 16.51
N CYS A 114 -5.20 0.96 16.02
CA CYS A 114 -4.21 1.96 16.43
C CYS A 114 -4.49 2.59 17.80
N ASP A 115 -5.71 2.47 18.31
CA ASP A 115 -6.17 3.06 19.58
C ASP A 115 -6.09 4.58 19.63
N THR A 116 -6.36 5.23 18.49
CA THR A 116 -6.32 6.68 18.37
C THR A 116 -7.18 7.13 17.19
N CYS A 117 -7.67 8.37 17.24
CA CYS A 117 -8.21 9.01 16.05
C CYS A 117 -7.09 9.36 15.06
N ILE A 118 -7.40 9.17 13.79
CA ILE A 118 -6.52 9.40 12.66
C ILE A 118 -7.13 10.50 11.79
N LEU A 119 -6.33 11.50 11.42
CA LEU A 119 -6.72 12.59 10.53
C LEU A 119 -6.90 12.08 9.09
N LYS A 120 -7.99 12.50 8.41
CA LYS A 120 -8.38 12.00 7.08
C LYS A 120 -8.23 10.47 6.98
N ARG A 121 -8.80 9.72 7.94
CA ARG A 121 -8.56 8.28 8.06
C ARG A 121 -9.12 7.54 6.87
N ASP A 122 -8.26 7.01 6.01
CA ASP A 122 -8.67 6.19 4.89
C ASP A 122 -8.95 4.75 5.36
N HIS A 123 -7.93 4.05 5.84
CA HIS A 123 -8.06 2.70 6.36
C HIS A 123 -6.92 2.34 7.32
N HIS A 124 -7.05 1.19 8.02
CA HIS A 124 -5.92 0.55 8.69
C HIS A 124 -5.31 -0.45 7.71
N CYS A 125 -4.05 -0.24 7.33
CA CYS A 125 -3.38 -1.12 6.38
C CYS A 125 -2.56 -2.15 7.15
N THR A 126 -2.94 -3.42 7.04
CA THR A 126 -2.23 -4.53 7.68
C THR A 126 -0.81 -4.69 7.15
N PHE A 127 -0.57 -4.39 5.86
CA PHE A 127 0.76 -4.48 5.24
C PHE A 127 1.71 -3.37 5.68
N PHE A 128 1.20 -2.17 6.00
CA PHE A 128 2.01 -1.07 6.56
C PHE A 128 2.11 -1.13 8.09
N ALA A 129 1.36 -2.03 8.74
CA ALA A 129 1.20 -2.08 10.19
C ALA A 129 0.76 -0.73 10.82
N CYS A 130 0.11 0.14 10.05
CA CYS A 130 -0.32 1.47 10.48
C CYS A 130 -1.60 1.92 9.77
N CYS A 131 -2.20 3.00 10.26
CA CYS A 131 -3.28 3.66 9.55
C CYS A 131 -2.75 4.51 8.40
N ILE A 132 -3.47 4.49 7.28
CA ILE A 132 -3.30 5.43 6.18
C ILE A 132 -4.25 6.61 6.41
N GLY A 133 -3.70 7.81 6.43
CA GLY A 133 -4.41 9.05 6.70
C GLY A 133 -3.72 10.25 6.06
N TYR A 134 -4.04 11.45 6.54
CA TYR A 134 -3.67 12.71 5.90
C TYR A 134 -2.20 12.81 5.48
N TYR A 135 -1.27 12.53 6.39
CA TYR A 135 0.16 12.81 6.15
C TYR A 135 0.89 11.71 5.40
N ASN A 136 0.38 10.48 5.40
CA ASN A 136 1.07 9.32 4.82
C ASN A 136 0.35 8.71 3.61
N HIS A 137 -0.79 9.26 3.19
CA HIS A 137 -1.57 8.75 2.05
C HIS A 137 -0.73 8.65 0.75
N ARG A 138 0.13 9.65 0.47
CA ARG A 138 1.01 9.62 -0.72
C ARG A 138 1.92 8.40 -0.76
N TYR A 139 2.43 7.98 0.40
CA TYR A 139 3.39 6.89 0.47
C TYR A 139 2.71 5.55 0.19
N PHE A 140 1.49 5.36 0.68
CA PHE A 140 0.66 4.20 0.32
C PHE A 140 0.37 4.15 -1.19
N MET A 141 0.01 5.28 -1.80
CA MET A 141 -0.24 5.36 -3.24
C MET A 141 0.99 5.03 -4.08
N PHE A 142 2.14 5.57 -3.73
CA PHE A 142 3.37 5.27 -4.46
C PHE A 142 3.85 3.84 -4.22
N PHE A 143 3.79 3.32 -3.00
CA PHE A 143 4.11 1.92 -2.72
C PHE A 143 3.28 0.97 -3.60
N THR A 144 1.95 1.14 -3.63
CA THR A 144 1.06 0.28 -4.42
C THR A 144 1.35 0.39 -5.92
N LEU A 145 1.64 1.60 -6.41
CA LEU A 145 2.07 1.81 -7.80
C LEU A 145 3.37 1.09 -8.14
N TYR A 146 4.43 1.28 -7.36
CA TYR A 146 5.74 0.71 -7.70
C TYR A 146 5.77 -0.81 -7.53
N ILE A 147 5.03 -1.37 -6.57
CA ILE A 147 4.82 -2.83 -6.53
C ILE A 147 4.10 -3.28 -7.80
N PHE A 148 3.02 -2.61 -8.21
CA PHE A 148 2.29 -2.99 -9.43
C PHE A 148 3.20 -2.95 -10.67
N ILE A 149 3.99 -1.89 -10.85
CA ILE A 149 4.97 -1.79 -11.95
C ILE A 149 6.01 -2.91 -11.87
N ALA A 150 6.56 -3.17 -10.68
CA ALA A 150 7.55 -4.23 -10.48
C ALA A 150 6.97 -5.62 -10.78
N MET A 151 5.73 -5.89 -10.39
CA MET A 151 5.04 -7.16 -10.68
C MET A 151 4.78 -7.31 -12.17
N VAL A 152 4.23 -6.30 -12.86
CA VAL A 152 4.02 -6.35 -14.32
C VAL A 152 5.34 -6.58 -15.07
N TYR A 153 6.40 -5.90 -14.64
CA TYR A 153 7.72 -6.03 -15.25
C TYR A 153 8.33 -7.41 -15.05
N SER A 154 8.38 -7.90 -13.81
CA SER A 154 8.91 -9.22 -13.50
C SER A 154 8.04 -10.34 -14.06
N PHE A 155 6.71 -10.18 -14.15
CA PHE A 155 5.82 -11.17 -14.77
C PHE A 155 6.23 -11.47 -16.21
N TYR A 156 6.54 -10.44 -17.00
CA TYR A 156 7.00 -10.61 -18.38
C TYR A 156 8.25 -11.50 -18.47
N TYR A 157 9.27 -11.21 -17.65
CA TYR A 157 10.51 -12.00 -17.64
C TYR A 157 10.33 -13.38 -17.02
N ASN A 158 9.50 -13.52 -16.00
CA ASN A 158 9.18 -14.79 -15.36
C ASN A 158 8.45 -15.74 -16.31
N VAL A 159 7.60 -15.23 -17.21
CA VAL A 159 6.95 -16.06 -18.24
C VAL A 159 7.97 -16.57 -19.27
N ILE A 160 8.89 -15.71 -19.72
CA ILE A 160 9.97 -16.12 -20.64
C ILE A 160 10.92 -17.10 -19.96
N PHE A 161 11.27 -16.85 -18.70
CA PHE A 161 12.07 -17.75 -17.90
C PHE A 161 11.40 -19.11 -17.77
N LEU A 162 10.16 -19.15 -17.29
CA LEU A 162 9.41 -20.38 -17.08
C LEU A 162 9.30 -21.22 -18.37
N SER A 163 9.15 -20.59 -19.54
CA SER A 163 9.04 -21.30 -20.81
C SER A 163 10.29 -22.13 -21.15
N ASN A 164 11.46 -21.77 -20.63
CA ASN A 164 12.70 -22.52 -20.80
C ASN A 164 12.81 -23.76 -19.87
N PHE A 165 12.07 -23.77 -18.75
CA PHE A 165 12.17 -24.84 -17.74
C PHE A 165 10.93 -25.74 -17.69
N ILE A 166 9.79 -25.28 -18.20
CA ILE A 166 8.54 -26.03 -18.14
C ILE A 166 8.57 -27.23 -19.10
N LYS A 167 8.37 -28.43 -18.55
CA LYS A 167 8.22 -29.67 -19.34
C LYS A 167 6.76 -30.01 -19.49
N TRP A 168 6.21 -29.83 -20.70
CA TRP A 168 4.80 -30.06 -21.05
C TRP A 168 4.35 -31.53 -20.92
N ASN A 169 4.21 -32.02 -19.69
CA ASN A 169 3.52 -33.25 -19.31
C ASN A 169 2.05 -32.95 -18.99
N HIS A 170 1.12 -33.42 -19.84
CA HIS A 170 -0.27 -32.96 -19.87
C HIS A 170 -1.07 -33.06 -18.55
N GLY A 171 -0.77 -34.03 -17.67
CA GLY A 171 -1.55 -34.22 -16.43
C GLY A 171 -1.08 -33.40 -15.22
N LEU A 172 0.23 -33.32 -14.99
CA LEU A 172 0.79 -32.71 -13.78
C LEU A 172 0.89 -31.19 -13.85
N ILE A 173 1.09 -30.62 -15.04
CA ILE A 173 1.17 -29.16 -15.20
C ILE A 173 -0.15 -28.47 -14.87
N ILE A 174 -1.27 -29.04 -15.31
CA ILE A 174 -2.59 -28.45 -15.02
C ILE A 174 -2.78 -28.38 -13.50
N ALA A 175 -2.38 -29.42 -12.76
CA ALA A 175 -2.44 -29.41 -11.31
C ALA A 175 -1.53 -28.33 -10.69
N GLN A 176 -0.34 -28.08 -11.26
CA GLN A 176 0.55 -27.00 -10.81
C GLN A 176 -0.10 -25.62 -10.99
N PHE A 177 -0.79 -25.37 -12.11
CA PHE A 177 -1.46 -24.09 -12.35
C PHE A 177 -2.76 -23.87 -11.57
N VAL A 178 -3.45 -24.95 -11.21
CA VAL A 178 -4.73 -24.87 -10.48
C VAL A 178 -4.50 -24.88 -8.97
N PHE A 179 -3.47 -25.60 -8.50
CA PHE A 179 -3.18 -25.82 -7.08
C PHE A 179 -1.69 -25.59 -6.75
N PRO A 180 -1.11 -24.43 -7.09
CA PRO A 180 0.32 -24.18 -7.04
C PRO A 180 0.94 -24.38 -5.66
N LEU A 181 0.26 -23.92 -4.60
CA LEU A 181 0.72 -24.10 -3.23
C LEU A 181 0.71 -25.57 -2.81
N ALA A 182 -0.34 -26.32 -3.16
CA ALA A 182 -0.45 -27.72 -2.81
C ALA A 182 0.59 -28.56 -3.56
N THR A 183 0.78 -28.29 -4.86
CA THR A 183 1.81 -28.97 -5.64
C THR A 183 3.21 -28.63 -5.17
N PHE A 184 3.49 -27.39 -4.79
CA PHE A 184 4.81 -27.00 -4.25
C PHE A 184 5.14 -27.68 -2.92
N VAL A 185 4.14 -27.82 -2.04
CA VAL A 185 4.31 -28.52 -0.75
C VAL A 185 4.52 -30.03 -0.94
N ILE A 186 3.92 -30.62 -1.98
CA ILE A 186 4.05 -32.06 -2.28
C ILE A 186 5.33 -32.36 -3.05
N ASP A 187 5.66 -31.51 -4.03
CA ASP A 187 6.77 -31.64 -4.95
C ASP A 187 7.61 -30.36 -4.93
N PHE A 188 8.67 -30.38 -4.13
CA PHE A 188 9.65 -29.28 -3.99
C PHE A 188 10.61 -29.20 -5.20
N GLY A 189 10.15 -29.56 -6.39
CA GLY A 189 10.91 -29.44 -7.64
C GLY A 189 11.06 -28.00 -8.11
N GLU A 190 12.16 -27.72 -8.82
CA GLU A 190 12.45 -26.39 -9.37
C GLU A 190 11.33 -25.87 -10.29
N GLN A 191 10.80 -26.71 -11.18
CA GLN A 191 9.67 -26.35 -12.05
C GLN A 191 8.45 -25.90 -11.22
N THR A 192 8.11 -26.66 -10.19
CA THR A 192 6.95 -26.37 -9.33
C THR A 192 7.14 -25.07 -8.56
N LEU A 193 8.36 -24.79 -8.09
CA LEU A 193 8.73 -23.50 -7.50
C LEU A 193 8.54 -22.34 -8.50
N TYR A 194 9.04 -22.47 -9.74
CA TYR A 194 8.94 -21.40 -10.74
C TYR A 194 7.50 -21.11 -11.15
N VAL A 195 6.66 -22.15 -11.31
CA VAL A 195 5.22 -21.98 -11.55
C VAL A 195 4.56 -21.24 -10.39
N PHE A 196 4.83 -21.68 -9.15
CA PHE A 196 4.33 -21.02 -7.94
C PHE A 196 4.74 -19.54 -7.86
N LEU A 197 5.99 -19.21 -8.18
CA LEU A 197 6.47 -17.82 -8.17
C LEU A 197 5.79 -16.96 -9.24
N VAL A 198 5.58 -17.47 -10.46
CA VAL A 198 4.87 -16.76 -11.54
C VAL A 198 3.42 -16.47 -11.14
N GLU A 199 2.74 -17.44 -10.51
CA GLU A 199 1.37 -17.24 -10.05
C GLU A 199 1.25 -16.26 -8.90
N ILE A 200 2.12 -16.36 -7.89
CA ILE A 200 2.17 -15.40 -6.79
C ILE A 200 2.47 -13.99 -7.33
N ASN A 201 3.39 -13.87 -8.28
CA ASN A 201 3.70 -12.62 -8.95
C ASN A 201 2.47 -12.02 -9.64
N PHE A 202 1.73 -12.83 -10.41
CA PHE A 202 0.48 -12.41 -11.04
C PHE A 202 -0.58 -11.98 -10.02
N ILE A 203 -0.79 -12.76 -8.96
CA ILE A 203 -1.78 -12.47 -7.91
C ILE A 203 -1.44 -11.15 -7.20
N ILE A 204 -0.18 -10.96 -6.80
CA ILE A 204 0.27 -9.72 -6.15
C ILE A 204 0.14 -8.53 -7.13
N GLY A 205 0.51 -8.71 -8.40
CA GLY A 205 0.34 -7.69 -9.43
C GLY A 205 -1.12 -7.29 -9.63
N ALA A 206 -2.02 -8.25 -9.79
CA ALA A 206 -3.45 -8.01 -9.95
C ALA A 206 -4.05 -7.31 -8.70
N PHE A 207 -3.69 -7.79 -7.50
CA PHE A 207 -4.17 -7.21 -6.25
C PHE A 207 -3.70 -5.77 -6.06
N THR A 208 -2.41 -5.50 -6.26
CA THR A 208 -1.87 -4.14 -6.12
C THR A 208 -2.34 -3.19 -7.22
N GLY A 209 -2.53 -3.67 -8.45
CA GLY A 209 -3.16 -2.92 -9.53
C GLY A 209 -4.60 -2.53 -9.19
N PHE A 210 -5.39 -3.47 -8.69
CA PHE A 210 -6.75 -3.19 -8.20
C PHE A 210 -6.76 -2.13 -7.10
N LEU A 211 -5.91 -2.29 -6.07
CA LEU A 211 -5.80 -1.32 -4.97
C LEU A 211 -5.43 0.07 -5.48
N PHE A 212 -4.41 0.17 -6.33
CA PHE A 212 -3.97 1.44 -6.88
C PHE A 212 -5.10 2.13 -7.65
N ILE A 213 -5.77 1.42 -8.56
CA ILE A 213 -6.88 1.97 -9.35
C ILE A 213 -8.05 2.39 -8.45
N PHE A 214 -8.41 1.58 -7.47
CA PHE A 214 -9.50 1.87 -6.54
C PHE A 214 -9.22 3.16 -5.74
N HIS A 215 -8.06 3.24 -5.08
CA HIS A 215 -7.72 4.41 -4.27
C HIS A 215 -7.46 5.64 -5.13
N PHE A 216 -6.83 5.51 -6.30
CA PHE A 216 -6.61 6.64 -7.21
C PHE A 216 -7.94 7.23 -7.69
N ASN A 217 -8.93 6.39 -8.03
CA ASN A 217 -10.27 6.84 -8.40
C ASN A 217 -10.99 7.56 -7.24
N ASN A 218 -10.77 7.15 -5.99
CA ASN A 218 -11.30 7.86 -4.82
C ASN A 218 -10.64 9.24 -4.67
N ILE A 219 -9.31 9.31 -4.85
CA ILE A 219 -8.56 10.58 -4.81
C ILE A 219 -9.10 11.52 -5.88
N LEU A 220 -9.29 11.07 -7.12
CA LEU A 220 -9.82 11.92 -8.20
C LEU A 220 -11.18 12.55 -7.86
N LYS A 221 -11.98 11.90 -7.00
CA LYS A 221 -13.30 12.37 -6.54
C LYS A 221 -13.25 13.08 -5.17
N GLY A 222 -12.05 13.34 -4.63
CA GLY A 222 -11.88 13.96 -3.32
C GLY A 222 -12.28 13.08 -2.12
N LYS A 223 -12.46 11.77 -2.32
CA LYS A 223 -13.01 10.84 -1.31
C LYS A 223 -11.93 10.02 -0.62
N ILE A 224 -12.23 9.62 0.62
CA ILE A 224 -11.55 8.51 1.31
C ILE A 224 -12.42 7.26 1.32
N THR A 225 -11.83 6.10 1.56
CA THR A 225 -12.50 4.79 1.52
C THR A 225 -13.83 4.76 2.30
N PRO A 226 -13.95 5.26 3.54
CA PRO A 226 -15.21 5.26 4.28
C PRO A 226 -16.33 6.11 3.63
N GLU A 227 -15.97 7.17 2.91
CA GLU A 227 -16.89 8.10 2.23
C GLU A 227 -17.44 7.53 0.90
N THR A 228 -16.98 6.36 0.47
CA THR A 228 -17.51 5.67 -0.72
C THR A 228 -18.83 4.94 -0.45
N LYS A 229 -19.16 4.69 0.82
CA LYS A 229 -20.36 3.94 1.21
C LYS A 229 -21.63 4.77 0.95
N PRO A 230 -22.67 4.19 0.34
CA PRO A 230 -23.86 4.94 -0.10
C PRO A 230 -24.64 5.61 1.04
N ASN A 231 -24.52 5.10 2.27
CA ASN A 231 -25.22 5.62 3.44
C ASN A 231 -24.48 6.77 4.14
N VAL A 232 -23.28 7.14 3.69
CA VAL A 232 -22.55 8.29 4.23
C VAL A 232 -23.00 9.52 3.46
N LYS A 233 -24.09 10.14 3.90
CA LYS A 233 -24.49 11.49 3.47
C LYS A 233 -23.55 12.49 4.13
N GLY A 234 -22.87 13.33 3.35
CA GLY A 234 -21.92 14.31 3.88
C GLY A 234 -21.52 15.35 2.85
N ALA A 235 -20.80 16.35 3.34
CA ALA A 235 -20.13 17.38 2.57
C ALA A 235 -19.33 16.82 1.39
N SER A 236 -19.38 17.50 0.25
CA SER A 236 -18.53 17.19 -0.90
C SER A 236 -17.14 17.79 -0.67
N TYR A 237 -16.13 16.95 -0.51
CA TYR A 237 -14.72 17.38 -0.43
C TYR A 237 -14.02 17.40 -1.80
N ASP A 238 -14.76 17.17 -2.88
CA ASP A 238 -14.26 17.27 -4.25
C ASP A 238 -13.99 18.73 -4.61
N LYS A 239 -12.72 19.06 -4.92
CA LYS A 239 -12.25 20.39 -5.31
C LYS A 239 -11.78 20.43 -6.77
N GLY A 240 -12.12 19.39 -7.54
CA GLY A 240 -11.61 19.17 -8.88
C GLY A 240 -10.25 18.47 -8.91
N LEU A 241 -9.95 17.86 -10.08
CA LEU A 241 -8.86 16.90 -10.26
C LEU A 241 -7.50 17.37 -9.73
N LYS A 242 -7.09 18.60 -10.09
CA LYS A 242 -5.78 19.14 -9.70
C LYS A 242 -5.65 19.33 -8.19
N LEU A 243 -6.67 19.92 -7.55
CA LEU A 243 -6.64 20.20 -6.11
C LEU A 243 -6.77 18.92 -5.29
N ASN A 244 -7.56 17.96 -5.77
CA ASN A 244 -7.67 16.63 -5.15
C ASN A 244 -6.32 15.88 -5.16
N LEU A 245 -5.57 15.95 -6.26
CA LEU A 245 -4.22 15.38 -6.34
C LEU A 245 -3.25 16.11 -5.40
N ILE A 246 -3.24 17.44 -5.39
CA ILE A 246 -2.37 18.24 -4.50
C ILE A 246 -2.69 17.95 -3.03
N GLU A 247 -3.95 17.69 -2.68
CA GLU A 247 -4.36 17.35 -1.31
C GLU A 247 -3.71 16.05 -0.80
N VAL A 248 -3.40 15.10 -1.70
CA VAL A 248 -2.79 13.81 -1.32
C VAL A 248 -1.29 13.82 -1.54
N PHE A 249 -0.83 14.29 -2.69
CA PHE A 249 0.57 14.19 -3.11
C PHE A 249 1.38 15.47 -2.82
N GLY A 250 0.74 16.55 -2.38
CA GLY A 250 1.34 17.85 -2.06
C GLY A 250 1.65 18.72 -3.28
N TYR A 251 2.12 19.94 -3.03
CA TYR A 251 2.38 20.94 -4.09
C TYR A 251 3.43 20.50 -5.12
N ARG A 252 4.38 19.63 -4.72
CA ARG A 252 5.46 19.12 -5.58
C ARG A 252 5.20 17.67 -6.01
N TRP A 253 3.94 17.30 -6.20
CA TRP A 253 3.53 15.93 -6.50
C TRP A 253 4.26 15.34 -7.72
N TYR A 254 4.52 16.13 -8.76
CA TYR A 254 5.24 15.71 -9.96
C TYR A 254 6.70 15.28 -9.69
N LEU A 255 7.33 15.76 -8.63
CA LEU A 255 8.67 15.32 -8.22
C LEU A 255 8.62 14.09 -7.32
N SER A 256 7.51 13.86 -6.59
CA SER A 256 7.41 12.71 -5.68
C SER A 256 7.38 11.36 -6.38
N TRP A 257 7.16 11.32 -7.70
CA TRP A 257 7.32 10.12 -8.55
C TRP A 257 8.78 9.70 -8.78
N ILE A 258 9.74 10.50 -8.34
CA ILE A 258 11.16 10.17 -8.47
C ILE A 258 11.64 9.43 -7.21
N SER A 259 11.16 9.86 -6.04
CA SER A 259 11.66 9.34 -4.77
C SER A 259 10.76 9.68 -3.58
N PRO A 260 10.62 8.76 -2.60
CA PRO A 260 9.93 9.02 -1.32
C PRO A 260 10.63 10.09 -0.47
N PHE A 261 11.93 10.32 -0.70
CA PHE A 261 12.75 11.29 0.05
C PHE A 261 12.43 12.74 -0.34
N ILE A 262 11.76 12.96 -1.47
CA ILE A 262 11.40 14.30 -1.95
C ILE A 262 10.23 14.85 -1.11
N LYS A 263 10.50 15.95 -0.41
CA LYS A 263 9.48 16.68 0.35
C LYS A 263 8.49 17.34 -0.61
N SER A 264 7.21 17.01 -0.42
CA SER A 264 6.09 17.66 -1.09
C SER A 264 5.13 18.16 0.00
N PRO A 265 5.14 19.46 0.33
CA PRO A 265 4.30 20.01 1.38
C PRO A 265 2.81 19.84 1.05
N LEU A 266 2.02 19.44 2.04
CA LEU A 266 0.56 19.35 1.93
C LEU A 266 -0.08 20.73 2.08
N PRO A 267 -1.25 20.96 1.45
CA PRO A 267 -1.92 22.27 1.47
C PRO A 267 -2.56 22.63 2.81
N GLY A 268 -2.59 21.72 3.79
CA GLY A 268 -3.22 21.95 5.09
C GLY A 268 -2.66 21.05 6.18
N ASN A 269 -3.39 20.97 7.29
CA ASN A 269 -3.00 20.26 8.52
C ASN A 269 -3.86 19.00 8.78
N GLY A 270 -4.80 18.69 7.89
CA GLY A 270 -5.72 17.55 8.02
C GLY A 270 -6.82 17.72 9.08
N VAL A 271 -6.88 18.88 9.73
CA VAL A 271 -7.89 19.28 10.73
C VAL A 271 -8.95 20.15 10.06
N GLU A 272 -8.51 21.13 9.27
CA GLU A 272 -9.39 22.09 8.61
C GLU A 272 -9.63 21.71 7.15
N TRP A 273 -10.89 21.83 6.73
CA TRP A 273 -11.35 21.43 5.40
C TRP A 273 -12.21 22.55 4.80
N ILE A 274 -11.83 23.01 3.60
CA ILE A 274 -12.70 23.84 2.78
C ILE A 274 -13.75 22.93 2.17
N VAL A 275 -15.02 23.17 2.51
CA VAL A 275 -16.19 22.45 2.00
C VAL A 275 -16.94 23.39 1.06
N GLU A 276 -17.23 22.94 -0.17
CA GLU A 276 -18.27 23.57 -0.97
C GLU A 276 -19.63 23.09 -0.47
N ASP A 277 -20.38 23.99 0.15
CA ASP A 277 -21.73 23.71 0.64
C ASP A 277 -22.68 23.64 -0.57
N LYS A 278 -22.97 22.43 -1.08
CA LYS A 278 -23.87 22.23 -2.24
C LYS A 278 -25.34 22.59 -1.95
N HIS A 279 -25.64 23.05 -0.74
CA HIS A 279 -26.97 23.37 -0.25
C HIS A 279 -27.17 24.85 0.09
N LYS A 280 -26.23 25.73 -0.28
CA LYS A 280 -26.39 27.19 -0.27
C LYS A 280 -26.35 27.76 -1.68
#